data_AF-A0A968SRD8-F1
#
_entry.id   AF-A0A968SRD8-F1
#
_cell.length_a   1.000
_cell.length_b   1.000
_cell.length_c   1.000
_cell.angle_alpha   90.00
_cell.angle_beta   90.00
_cell.angle_gamma   90.00
#
_symmetry.space_group_name_H-M   'P 1'
#
loop_
_entity.id
_entity.type
_entity.pdbx_description
1 polymer ?
#
loop_
_entity_poly.entity_id
_entity_poly.type
_entity_poly.pdbx_seq_one_letter_code
_entity_poly.pdbx_strand_id
1 'polypeptide(L)'
;MATPRTRRTTTPKNRIPGSTALALKPVTEEKSIYDRPIAPSTLSITEHTNVFGDRPTTASTLEVLETFYQAGERPVVASELVVSETFYQSGERPVTASTLEIFDTYAIFGPRPVASNYLGESQMLMGYLD
;
A
#
# COMPACT_ATOMS: atom_id res chain seq x y z
N MET A 1 67.36 6.89 -29.54
CA MET A 1 67.78 5.48 -29.64
C MET A 1 66.92 4.67 -28.67
N ALA A 2 66.10 3.74 -29.19
CA ALA A 2 65.16 2.93 -28.41
C ALA A 2 65.78 1.55 -28.11
N THR A 3 65.60 1.04 -26.90
CA THR A 3 65.92 -0.35 -26.52
C THR A 3 64.63 -1.10 -26.14
N PRO A 4 64.45 -2.36 -26.59
CA PRO A 4 63.16 -3.04 -26.50
C PRO A 4 62.86 -3.64 -25.12
N ARG A 5 61.58 -3.58 -24.76
CA ARG A 5 60.98 -4.06 -23.50
C ARG A 5 60.67 -5.57 -23.60
N THR A 6 61.36 -6.39 -22.80
CA THR A 6 61.13 -7.84 -22.74
C THR A 6 59.92 -8.17 -21.85
N ARG A 7 58.95 -8.90 -22.41
CA ARG A 7 57.72 -9.37 -21.73
C ARG A 7 58.03 -10.64 -20.94
N ARG A 8 57.80 -10.65 -19.62
CA ARG A 8 57.89 -11.84 -18.77
C ARG A 8 56.49 -12.29 -18.36
N THR A 9 56.12 -13.50 -18.74
CA THR A 9 54.85 -14.17 -18.45
C THR A 9 54.87 -14.79 -17.06
N THR A 10 53.86 -14.53 -16.23
CA THR A 10 53.69 -15.16 -14.91
C THR A 10 52.67 -16.29 -14.99
N THR A 11 53.09 -17.52 -14.73
CA THR A 11 52.21 -18.68 -14.49
C THR A 11 51.69 -18.64 -13.04
N PRO A 12 50.40 -18.94 -12.79
CA PRO A 12 49.86 -18.93 -11.43
C PRO A 12 50.29 -20.18 -10.64
N LYS A 13 50.91 -19.94 -9.49
CA LYS A 13 51.34 -20.98 -8.53
C LYS A 13 50.13 -21.46 -7.72
N ASN A 14 49.68 -22.69 -7.98
CA ASN A 14 48.67 -23.39 -7.20
C ASN A 14 49.07 -23.43 -5.71
N ARG A 15 48.18 -22.97 -4.83
CA ARG A 15 48.39 -22.88 -3.38
C ARG A 15 47.35 -23.73 -2.66
N ILE A 16 47.82 -24.74 -1.95
CA ILE A 16 47.16 -25.41 -0.81
C ILE A 16 48.35 -25.79 0.12
N PRO A 17 48.31 -25.73 1.48
CA PRO A 17 47.18 -25.75 2.40
C PRO A 17 47.20 -24.68 3.51
N GLY A 18 46.10 -24.58 4.26
CA GLY A 18 46.15 -24.19 5.69
C GLY A 18 45.65 -22.80 6.07
N SER A 19 44.59 -22.80 6.89
CA SER A 19 44.08 -21.74 7.79
C SER A 19 43.64 -20.41 7.18
N THR A 20 42.32 -20.25 7.05
CA THR A 20 41.61 -19.15 7.72
C THR A 20 40.24 -19.70 8.09
N ALA A 21 40.06 -19.98 9.38
CA ALA A 21 38.76 -20.31 9.94
C ALA A 21 37.91 -19.03 9.91
N LEU A 22 36.88 -19.00 9.07
CA LEU A 22 35.60 -18.33 9.27
C LEU A 22 34.69 -18.69 8.08
N ALA A 23 34.49 -20.00 7.86
CA ALA A 23 33.36 -20.42 7.03
C ALA A 23 32.10 -20.13 7.86
N LEU A 24 31.37 -19.07 7.49
CA LEU A 24 30.03 -18.82 8.04
C LEU A 24 29.21 -20.09 7.78
N LYS A 25 28.83 -20.76 8.87
CA LYS A 25 27.88 -21.88 8.81
C LYS A 25 26.64 -21.36 8.07
N PRO A 26 26.09 -22.09 7.08
CA PRO A 26 24.82 -21.69 6.50
C PRO A 26 23.80 -21.54 7.63
N VAL A 27 23.00 -20.47 7.60
CA VAL A 27 21.95 -20.21 8.59
C VAL A 27 20.91 -21.31 8.46
N THR A 28 21.12 -22.43 9.16
CA THR A 28 20.02 -23.28 9.60
C THR A 28 19.29 -22.51 10.67
N GLU A 29 17.99 -22.30 10.48
CA GLU A 29 17.07 -21.67 11.44
C GLU A 29 17.04 -22.46 12.75
N GLU A 30 18.04 -22.25 13.60
CA GLU A 30 18.04 -22.72 14.97
C GLU A 30 17.09 -21.80 15.74
N LYS A 31 15.91 -22.34 16.10
CA LYS A 31 14.91 -21.63 16.90
C LYS A 31 15.57 -21.15 18.20
N SER A 32 15.73 -19.84 18.31
CA SER A 32 16.34 -19.18 19.45
C SER A 32 15.47 -19.38 20.68
N ILE A 33 16.08 -19.57 21.86
CA ILE A 33 15.37 -19.58 23.16
C ILE A 33 14.57 -18.27 23.37
N TYR A 34 14.88 -17.21 22.62
CA TYR A 34 14.20 -15.92 22.65
C TYR A 34 13.13 -15.74 21.55
N ASP A 35 12.79 -16.78 20.79
CA ASP A 35 11.72 -16.72 19.81
C ASP A 35 10.36 -16.67 20.51
N ARG A 36 9.89 -15.45 20.75
CA ARG A 36 8.53 -15.18 21.21
C ARG A 36 7.56 -15.67 20.12
N PRO A 37 6.46 -16.36 20.48
CA PRO A 37 5.47 -16.76 19.52
C PRO A 37 4.92 -15.52 18.81
N ILE A 38 5.07 -15.50 17.49
CA ILE A 38 4.49 -14.48 16.61
C ILE A 38 3.11 -14.99 16.19
N ALA A 39 2.08 -14.15 16.36
CA ALA A 39 0.75 -14.48 15.87
C ALA A 39 0.79 -14.64 14.34
N PRO A 40 0.11 -15.64 13.75
CA PRO A 40 0.06 -15.77 12.30
C PRO A 40 -0.55 -14.49 11.71
N SER A 41 0.21 -13.80 10.86
CA SER A 41 -0.22 -12.58 10.16
C SER A 41 -0.04 -12.78 8.67
N THR A 42 -1.00 -12.33 7.86
CA THR A 42 -0.93 -12.35 6.39
C THR A 42 -0.19 -11.13 5.82
N LEU A 43 0.47 -10.34 6.67
CA LEU A 43 1.14 -9.11 6.28
C LEU A 43 2.52 -9.44 5.73
N SER A 44 2.77 -9.12 4.45
CA SER A 44 4.12 -9.17 3.87
C SER A 44 4.85 -7.86 4.19
N ILE A 45 5.95 -7.95 4.93
CA ILE A 45 6.83 -6.80 5.13
C ILE A 45 7.56 -6.52 3.81
N THR A 46 7.45 -5.30 3.31
CA THR A 46 8.04 -4.93 2.02
C THR A 46 9.39 -4.27 2.23
N GLU A 47 9.48 -3.32 3.16
CA GLU A 47 10.71 -2.58 3.45
C GLU A 47 10.85 -2.26 4.95
N HIS A 48 12.04 -1.84 5.35
CA HIS A 48 12.32 -1.32 6.68
C HIS A 48 12.82 0.13 6.53
N THR A 49 12.11 1.09 7.11
CA THR A 49 12.55 2.50 7.08
C THR A 49 13.30 2.83 8.37
N ASN A 50 14.58 3.19 8.29
CA ASN A 50 15.44 3.46 9.46
C ASN A 50 15.52 4.96 9.84
N VAL A 51 14.48 5.75 9.56
CA VAL A 51 14.48 7.19 9.86
C VAL A 51 14.26 7.47 11.35
N PHE A 52 13.56 6.56 12.05
CA PHE A 52 13.29 6.64 13.50
C PHE A 52 13.40 5.26 14.18
N GLY A 53 14.43 4.49 13.81
CA GLY A 53 14.61 3.08 14.18
C GLY A 53 13.96 2.12 13.20
N ASP A 54 14.16 0.82 13.39
CA ASP A 54 13.64 -0.23 12.50
C ASP A 54 12.11 -0.35 12.59
N ARG A 55 11.42 0.37 11.72
CA ARG A 55 9.97 0.30 11.54
C ARG A 55 9.66 -0.53 10.30
N PRO A 56 9.06 -1.72 10.43
CA PRO A 56 8.62 -2.48 9.26
C PRO A 56 7.48 -1.74 8.57
N THR A 57 7.53 -1.67 7.24
CA THR A 57 6.49 -1.10 6.40
C THR A 57 5.88 -2.17 5.50
N THR A 58 4.58 -2.03 5.25
CA THR A 58 3.82 -2.93 4.38
C THR A 58 3.33 -2.13 3.18
N ALA A 59 3.48 -2.68 1.98
CA ALA A 59 2.91 -2.07 0.78
C ALA A 59 1.37 -2.06 0.83
N SER A 60 0.78 -0.97 0.37
CA SER A 60 -0.67 -0.85 0.18
C SER A 60 -1.05 -1.27 -1.25
N THR A 61 -2.30 -1.70 -1.46
CA THR A 61 -2.85 -2.06 -2.79
C THR A 61 -3.45 -0.86 -3.53
N LEU A 62 -3.21 0.36 -3.06
CA LEU A 62 -3.72 1.58 -3.66
C LEU A 62 -2.99 1.92 -4.96
N GLU A 63 -3.75 2.29 -6.00
CA GLU A 63 -3.19 2.79 -7.26
C GLU A 63 -2.91 4.28 -7.16
N VAL A 64 -1.63 4.66 -7.22
CA VAL A 64 -1.20 6.06 -7.24
C VAL A 64 -1.16 6.54 -8.68
N LEU A 65 -1.95 7.58 -9.00
CA LEU A 65 -2.04 8.17 -10.33
C LEU A 65 -1.01 9.28 -10.55
N GLU A 66 -0.83 10.13 -9.54
CA GLU A 66 0.09 11.27 -9.57
C GLU A 66 0.63 11.55 -8.16
N THR A 67 1.72 12.29 -8.05
CA THR A 67 2.22 12.82 -6.78
C THR A 67 2.28 14.35 -6.84
N PHE A 68 1.58 15.00 -5.91
CA PHE A 68 1.63 16.45 -5.76
C PHE A 68 2.83 16.85 -4.90
N TYR A 69 3.67 17.79 -5.36
CA TYR A 69 4.96 18.14 -4.72
C TYR A 69 5.01 19.52 -4.05
N GLN A 70 4.08 20.45 -4.32
CA GLN A 70 4.18 21.83 -3.80
C GLN A 70 4.05 21.92 -2.27
N ALA A 71 3.49 20.89 -1.61
CA ALA A 71 3.29 20.84 -0.16
C ALA A 71 3.86 19.56 0.47
N GLY A 72 5.04 19.13 -0.02
CA GLY A 72 5.64 17.82 0.26
C GLY A 72 5.16 16.74 -0.71
N GLU A 73 5.67 15.52 -0.59
CA GLU A 73 5.24 14.38 -1.41
C GLU A 73 3.86 13.89 -0.96
N ARG A 74 2.81 14.22 -1.72
CA ARG A 74 1.43 13.83 -1.43
C ARG A 74 0.88 13.01 -2.60
N PRO A 75 0.75 11.68 -2.45
CA PRO A 75 0.23 10.84 -3.51
C PRO A 75 -1.26 11.15 -3.75
N VAL A 76 -1.65 11.19 -5.02
CA VAL A 76 -3.01 11.26 -5.52
C VAL A 76 -3.41 9.86 -5.96
N VAL A 77 -4.41 9.29 -5.29
CA VAL A 77 -4.82 7.89 -5.43
C VAL A 77 -6.12 7.81 -6.24
N ALA A 78 -6.25 6.78 -7.06
CA ALA A 78 -7.49 6.49 -7.78
C ALA A 78 -8.67 6.27 -6.82
N SER A 79 -9.86 6.76 -7.20
CA SER A 79 -11.09 6.59 -6.41
C SER A 79 -12.29 6.40 -7.35
N GLU A 80 -13.28 5.66 -6.89
CA GLU A 80 -14.54 5.42 -7.62
C GLU A 80 -15.56 6.58 -7.45
N LEU A 81 -15.18 7.66 -6.77
CA LEU A 81 -16.04 8.82 -6.58
C LEU A 81 -16.34 9.51 -7.92
N VAL A 82 -17.63 9.66 -8.22
CA VAL A 82 -18.10 10.39 -9.41
C VAL A 82 -18.41 11.84 -9.01
N VAL A 83 -17.68 12.80 -9.57
CA VAL A 83 -17.96 14.23 -9.39
C VAL A 83 -19.02 14.66 -10.39
N SER A 84 -20.16 15.16 -9.91
CA SER A 84 -21.27 15.61 -10.76
C SER A 84 -21.20 17.11 -11.07
N GLU A 85 -20.72 17.91 -10.12
CA GLU A 85 -20.62 19.36 -10.24
C GLU A 85 -19.46 19.88 -9.37
N THR A 86 -18.98 21.09 -9.65
CA THR A 86 -18.05 21.82 -8.78
C THR A 86 -18.66 23.15 -8.38
N PHE A 87 -18.78 23.41 -7.08
CA PHE A 87 -19.27 24.66 -6.54
C PHE A 87 -18.11 25.64 -6.29
N TYR A 88 -18.23 26.89 -6.75
CA TYR A 88 -17.11 27.86 -6.81
C TYR A 88 -17.17 29.02 -5.80
N GLN A 89 -18.23 29.12 -4.99
CA GLN A 89 -18.47 30.34 -4.18
C GLN A 89 -17.44 30.59 -3.08
N SER A 90 -16.72 29.53 -2.66
CA SER A 90 -15.70 29.58 -1.60
C SER A 90 -14.52 28.66 -1.94
N GLY A 91 -13.97 28.84 -3.15
CA GLY A 91 -12.99 27.93 -3.77
C GLY A 91 -13.66 26.79 -4.53
N GLU A 92 -12.86 25.89 -5.12
CA GLU A 92 -13.35 24.72 -5.85
C GLU A 92 -13.80 23.63 -4.87
N ARG A 93 -15.11 23.39 -4.79
CA ARG A 93 -15.71 22.38 -3.91
C ARG A 93 -16.42 21.33 -4.76
N PRO A 94 -15.82 20.15 -5.00
CA PRO A 94 -16.46 19.12 -5.78
C PRO A 94 -17.71 18.59 -5.05
N VAL A 95 -18.79 18.42 -5.81
CA VAL A 95 -20.03 17.79 -5.39
C VAL A 95 -20.05 16.39 -6.01
N THR A 96 -20.07 15.37 -5.16
CA THR A 96 -20.07 13.97 -5.58
C THR A 96 -21.50 13.46 -5.74
N ALA A 97 -21.73 12.66 -6.78
CA ALA A 97 -22.99 11.94 -6.93
C ALA A 97 -23.11 10.85 -5.86
N SER A 98 -24.32 10.67 -5.31
CA SER A 98 -24.67 9.52 -4.50
C SER A 98 -25.41 8.49 -5.35
N THR A 99 -25.32 7.22 -4.96
CA THR A 99 -26.11 6.14 -5.56
C THR A 99 -27.52 6.02 -4.97
N LEU A 100 -27.89 6.94 -4.08
CA LEU A 100 -29.18 6.91 -3.38
C LEU A 100 -30.31 7.36 -4.32
N GLU A 101 -31.33 6.52 -4.48
CA GLU A 101 -32.54 6.89 -5.22
C GLU A 101 -33.47 7.74 -4.34
N ILE A 102 -33.74 8.97 -4.77
CA ILE A 102 -34.62 9.91 -4.07
C ILE A 102 -36.03 9.75 -4.64
N PHE A 103 -37.00 9.42 -3.79
CA PHE A 103 -38.41 9.27 -4.18
C PHE A 103 -39.13 10.62 -4.20
N ASP A 104 -38.91 11.44 -3.18
CA ASP A 104 -39.57 12.73 -3.03
C ASP A 104 -38.64 13.74 -2.35
N THR A 105 -38.91 15.04 -2.54
CA THR A 105 -38.19 16.13 -1.89
C THR A 105 -39.18 17.15 -1.34
N TYR A 106 -39.31 17.18 -0.01
CA TYR A 106 -40.13 18.19 0.66
C TYR A 106 -39.36 19.51 0.74
N ALA A 107 -39.98 20.63 0.31
CA ALA A 107 -39.32 21.93 0.21
C ALA A 107 -39.79 23.01 1.21
N ILE A 108 -40.77 22.71 2.07
CA ILE A 108 -41.41 23.69 2.97
C ILE A 108 -40.39 24.38 3.91
N PHE A 109 -39.34 23.68 4.32
CA PHE A 109 -38.24 24.21 5.14
C PHE A 109 -36.88 24.01 4.47
N GLY A 110 -36.82 24.21 3.16
CA GLY A 110 -35.67 23.87 2.32
C GLY A 110 -35.73 22.42 1.80
N PRO A 111 -34.90 22.07 0.81
CA PRO A 111 -34.95 20.76 0.15
C PRO A 111 -34.50 19.65 1.11
N ARG A 112 -35.44 18.76 1.46
CA ARG A 112 -35.16 17.55 2.26
C ARG A 112 -35.46 16.32 1.41
N PRO A 113 -34.43 15.66 0.84
CA PRO A 113 -34.64 14.46 0.05
C PRO A 113 -35.07 13.30 0.96
N VAL A 114 -36.06 12.54 0.50
CA VAL A 114 -36.62 11.38 1.20
C VAL A 114 -36.48 10.16 0.30
N ALA A 115 -35.87 9.11 0.84
CA ALA A 115 -35.80 7.81 0.18
C ALA A 115 -37.10 7.02 0.41
N SER A 116 -37.39 6.07 -0.47
CA SER A 116 -38.54 5.18 -0.29
C SER A 116 -38.38 4.30 0.95
N ASN A 117 -39.46 4.15 1.74
CA ASN A 117 -39.53 3.14 2.80
C ASN A 117 -39.94 1.76 2.27
N TYR A 118 -40.26 1.64 0.98
CA TYR A 118 -40.66 0.39 0.37
C TYR A 118 -39.42 -0.48 0.13
N LEU A 119 -39.19 -1.45 1.01
CA LEU A 119 -38.09 -2.41 0.92
C LEU A 119 -38.38 -3.58 -0.06
N GLY A 120 -39.30 -3.38 -1.02
CA GLY A 120 -39.79 -4.45 -1.89
C GLY A 120 -40.97 -5.21 -1.29
N GLU A 121 -40.97 -6.54 -1.41
CA GLU A 121 -42.09 -7.41 -1.04
C GLU A 121 -42.31 -7.49 0.49
N SER A 122 -42.84 -6.43 1.07
CA SER A 122 -43.32 -6.42 2.46
C SER A 122 -44.37 -7.50 2.70
N GLN A 123 -45.10 -7.89 1.64
CA GLN A 123 -46.05 -9.01 1.65
C GLN A 123 -45.37 -10.38 1.86
N MET A 124 -44.17 -10.60 1.32
CA MET A 124 -43.37 -11.81 1.62
C MET A 124 -42.87 -11.78 3.05
N LEU A 125 -42.41 -10.63 3.54
CA LEU A 125 -41.85 -10.49 4.89
C LEU A 125 -42.89 -10.67 6.00
N MET A 126 -44.14 -10.22 5.77
CA MET A 126 -45.24 -10.33 6.72
C MET A 126 -45.74 -11.77 6.92
N GLY A 127 -45.46 -12.67 5.98
CA GLY A 127 -45.78 -14.11 6.09
C GLY A 127 -44.84 -14.90 7.00
N TYR A 128 -43.75 -14.29 7.49
CA TYR A 128 -42.78 -14.90 8.42
C TYR A 128 -42.88 -14.35 9.85
N LEU A 129 -43.84 -13.46 10.13
CA LEU A 129 -44.16 -13.02 11.48
C LEU A 129 -45.28 -13.92 12.03
N ASP A 130 -44.88 -14.97 12.74
CA ASP A 130 -45.76 -15.81 13.57
C ASP A 130 -46.05 -15.12 14.92
#